data_AF-A0A5C6EJZ7-F1
#
_entry.id   AF-A0A5C6EJZ7-F1
#
_cell.length_a   1.000
_cell.length_b   1.000
_cell.length_c   1.000
_cell.angle_alpha   90.00
_cell.angle_beta   90.00
_cell.angle_gamma   90.00
#
_symmetry.space_group_name_H-M   'P 1'
#
loop_
_entity.id
_entity.type
_entity.pdbx_description
1 polymer ?
#
loop_
_entity_poly.entity_id
_entity_poly.type
_entity_poly.pdbx_seq_one_letter_code
_entity_poly.pdbx_strand_id
1 'polypeptide(L)'
;MQKNRQAAYDSAKPLQAQRQFEALDSLLCAGKNGRTRYELAVDTGILYQSIKSVALALLRDGLVEENGEVWVAYSHENLHRVVSRVCVATEI
;
A
#
# COMPACT_ATOMS: atom_id res chain seq x y z
N MET A 1 11.62 10.20 30.50
CA MET A 1 10.45 10.04 29.60
C MET A 1 10.82 9.72 28.14
N GLN A 2 11.94 10.23 27.60
CA GLN A 2 12.33 10.00 26.19
C GLN A 2 12.67 8.53 25.85
N LYS A 3 13.32 7.79 26.77
CA LYS A 3 13.67 6.37 26.59
C LYS A 3 12.46 5.43 26.40
N ASN A 4 11.34 5.68 27.08
CA ASN A 4 10.13 4.86 26.93
C ASN A 4 9.42 5.10 25.59
N ARG A 5 9.52 6.33 25.04
CA ARG A 5 8.96 6.64 23.72
C ARG A 5 9.74 5.96 22.60
N GLN A 6 11.07 5.95 22.70
CA GLN A 6 11.93 5.27 21.73
C GLN A 6 11.70 3.76 21.75
N ALA A 7 11.65 3.14 22.93
CA ALA A 7 11.38 1.70 23.04
C ALA A 7 9.98 1.32 22.48
N ALA A 8 8.94 2.10 22.78
CA ALA A 8 7.61 1.87 22.22
C ALA A 8 7.59 2.04 20.68
N TYR A 9 8.33 3.02 20.15
CA TYR A 9 8.50 3.22 18.72
C TYR A 9 9.22 2.03 18.06
N ASP A 10 10.31 1.57 18.65
CA ASP A 10 11.10 0.45 18.15
C ASP A 10 10.30 -0.85 18.17
N SER A 11 9.45 -1.06 19.19
CA SER A 11 8.52 -2.20 19.25
C SER A 11 7.36 -2.10 18.25
N ALA A 12 6.95 -0.90 17.84
CA ALA A 12 5.86 -0.70 16.87
C ALA A 12 6.32 -0.82 15.41
N LYS A 13 7.61 -0.62 15.14
CA LYS A 13 8.19 -0.65 13.78
C LYS A 13 8.00 -1.99 13.05
N PRO A 14 8.23 -3.16 13.68
CA PRO A 14 8.00 -4.47 13.05
C PRO A 14 6.52 -4.68 12.68
N LEU A 15 5.60 -4.23 13.55
CA LEU A 15 4.16 -4.31 13.31
C LEU A 15 3.74 -3.46 12.10
N GLN A 16 4.39 -2.32 11.86
CA GLN A 16 4.10 -1.50 10.69
C GLN A 16 4.54 -2.17 9.39
N ALA A 17 5.72 -2.78 9.38
CA ALA A 17 6.22 -3.53 8.22
C ALA A 17 5.33 -4.75 7.91
N GLN A 18 4.90 -5.49 8.94
CA GLN A 18 3.97 -6.60 8.79
C GLN A 18 2.64 -6.15 8.17
N ARG A 19 2.07 -5.05 8.66
CA ARG A 19 0.82 -4.49 8.12
C ARG A 19 0.93 -4.05 6.66
N GLN A 20 2.08 -3.50 6.27
CA GLN A 20 2.36 -3.15 4.87
C GLN A 20 2.43 -4.40 4.00
N PHE A 21 3.08 -5.46 4.49
CA PHE A 21 3.17 -6.73 3.78
C PHE A 21 1.79 -7.37 3.58
N GLU A 22 0.98 -7.47 4.64
CA GLU A 22 -0.38 -8.04 4.59
C GLU A 22 -1.29 -7.24 3.64
N ALA A 23 -1.22 -5.91 3.68
CA ALA A 23 -1.97 -5.07 2.75
C ALA A 23 -1.51 -5.24 1.30
N LEU A 24 -0.20 -5.32 1.05
CA LEU A 24 0.33 -5.55 -0.28
C LEU A 24 -0.06 -6.92 -0.83
N ASP A 25 0.04 -7.98 -0.02
CA ASP A 25 -0.36 -9.34 -0.39
C ASP A 25 -1.86 -9.39 -0.75
N SER A 26 -2.72 -8.79 0.07
CA SER A 26 -4.16 -8.68 -0.20
C SER A 26 -4.46 -7.95 -1.53
N LEU A 27 -3.69 -6.90 -1.86
CA LEU A 27 -3.82 -6.18 -3.13
C LEU A 27 -3.30 -6.99 -4.33
N LEU A 28 -2.20 -7.74 -4.15
CA LEU A 28 -1.69 -8.64 -5.17
C LEU A 28 -2.70 -9.75 -5.49
N CYS A 29 -3.36 -10.32 -4.46
CA CYS A 29 -4.44 -11.29 -4.64
C CYS A 29 -5.65 -10.71 -5.38
N ALA A 30 -5.97 -9.43 -5.18
CA ALA A 30 -7.05 -8.77 -5.90
C ALA A 30 -6.71 -8.42 -7.36
N GLY A 31 -5.41 -8.31 -7.69
CA GLY A 31 -4.91 -7.99 -9.02
C GLY A 31 -5.50 -6.69 -9.56
N LYS A 32 -5.96 -6.72 -10.82
CA LYS A 32 -6.48 -5.53 -11.52
C LYS A 32 -7.74 -4.89 -10.92
N ASN A 33 -8.47 -5.62 -10.08
CA ASN A 33 -9.68 -5.11 -9.46
C ASN A 33 -9.34 -4.20 -8.28
N GLY A 34 -8.15 -4.35 -7.70
CA GLY A 34 -7.74 -3.63 -6.51
C GLY A 34 -8.64 -3.92 -5.31
N ARG A 35 -8.49 -3.12 -4.26
CA ARG A 35 -9.36 -3.15 -3.08
C ARG A 35 -9.58 -1.75 -2.54
N THR A 36 -10.78 -1.51 -2.03
CA THR A 36 -11.11 -0.31 -1.24
C THR A 36 -10.44 -0.35 0.13
N ARG A 37 -10.47 0.77 0.87
CA ARG A 37 -9.96 0.82 2.26
C ARG A 37 -10.72 -0.14 3.16
N TYR A 38 -12.02 -0.28 2.90
CA TYR A 38 -12.89 -1.12 3.70
C TYR A 38 -12.53 -2.59 3.50
N GLU A 39 -12.40 -3.03 2.25
CA GLU A 39 -11.99 -4.40 1.93
C GLU A 39 -10.60 -4.72 2.49
N LEU A 40 -9.63 -3.80 2.34
CA LEU A 40 -8.31 -3.97 2.95
C LEU A 40 -8.38 -4.13 4.46
N ALA A 41 -9.20 -3.33 5.15
CA ALA A 41 -9.37 -3.44 6.60
C ALA A 41 -9.96 -4.80 7.00
N VAL A 42 -10.94 -5.30 6.23
CA VAL A 42 -11.58 -6.60 6.47
C VAL A 42 -10.59 -7.75 6.24
N ASP A 43 -9.85 -7.72 5.14
CA ASP A 43 -8.96 -8.83 4.76
C ASP A 43 -7.71 -8.92 5.63
N THR A 44 -7.17 -7.78 6.05
CA THR A 44 -5.91 -7.72 6.82
C THR A 44 -6.16 -7.66 8.33
N GLY A 45 -7.40 -7.40 8.76
CA GLY A 45 -7.72 -7.11 10.17
C GLY A 45 -7.12 -5.79 10.68
N ILE A 46 -6.51 -4.98 9.80
CA ILE A 46 -5.98 -3.67 10.16
C ILE A 46 -7.14 -2.70 10.35
N LEU A 47 -7.06 -1.88 11.42
CA LEU A 47 -8.06 -0.85 11.67
C LEU A 47 -8.22 0.07 10.45
N TYR A 48 -9.46 0.36 10.07
CA TYR A 48 -9.79 1.20 8.91
C TYR A 48 -9.03 2.55 8.88
N GLN A 49 -8.88 3.18 10.06
CA GLN A 49 -8.12 4.42 10.23
C GLN A 49 -6.62 4.29 9.94
N SER A 50 -6.05 3.10 10.10
CA SER A 50 -4.65 2.79 9.83
C SER A 50 -4.41 2.35 8.37
N ILE A 51 -5.44 1.93 7.64
CA ILE A 51 -5.29 1.55 6.23
C ILE A 51 -4.76 2.71 5.39
N LYS A 52 -5.20 3.95 5.65
CA LYS A 52 -4.74 5.12 4.89
C LYS A 52 -3.23 5.32 5.01
N SER A 53 -2.66 5.19 6.21
CA SER A 53 -1.21 5.36 6.39
C SER A 53 -0.41 4.21 5.78
N VAL A 54 -0.95 2.99 5.81
CA VAL A 54 -0.34 1.83 5.15
C VAL A 54 -0.35 2.00 3.63
N ALA A 55 -1.50 2.33 3.05
CA ALA A 55 -1.66 2.54 1.62
C ALA A 55 -0.79 3.69 1.09
N LEU A 56 -0.69 4.80 1.83
CA LEU A 56 0.20 5.92 1.48
C LEU A 56 1.68 5.52 1.50
N ALA A 57 2.10 4.66 2.42
CA ALA A 57 3.47 4.15 2.43
C ALA A 57 3.75 3.27 1.20
N LEU A 58 2.83 2.36 0.87
CA LEU A 58 2.95 1.51 -0.33
C LEU A 58 2.93 2.35 -1.62
N LEU A 59 2.13 3.43 -1.66
CA LEU A 59 2.07 4.36 -2.79
C LEU A 59 3.39 5.11 -2.97
N ARG A 60 3.94 5.64 -1.86
CA ARG A 60 5.25 6.32 -1.85
C ARG A 60 6.36 5.39 -2.31
N ASP A 61 6.29 4.12 -1.91
CA ASP A 61 7.28 3.11 -2.25
C ASP A 61 7.06 2.56 -3.69
N GLY A 62 6.05 3.06 -4.41
CA GLY A 62 5.79 2.74 -5.82
C GLY A 62 5.23 1.33 -6.04
N LEU A 63 4.63 0.73 -5.02
CA LEU A 63 4.13 -0.65 -5.04
C LEU A 63 2.64 -0.74 -5.39
N VAL A 64 1.91 0.36 -5.24
CA VAL A 64 0.47 0.46 -5.52
C VAL A 64 0.13 1.76 -6.23
N GLU A 65 -0.99 1.79 -6.95
CA GLU A 65 -1.67 3.02 -7.41
C GLU A 65 -3.04 3.17 -6.76
N GLU A 66 -3.49 4.42 -6.63
CA GLU A 66 -4.87 4.74 -6.27
C GLU A 66 -5.65 5.04 -7.57
N ASN A 67 -6.72 4.29 -7.81
CA ASN A 67 -7.61 4.47 -8.94
C ASN A 67 -9.03 4.73 -8.44
N GLY A 68 -9.37 6.00 -8.22
CA GLY A 68 -10.63 6.38 -7.59
C GLY A 68 -10.65 5.97 -6.11
N GLU A 69 -11.51 5.02 -5.75
CA GLU A 69 -11.67 4.55 -4.36
C GLU A 69 -10.92 3.25 -4.03
N VAL A 70 -10.26 2.66 -5.03
CA VAL A 70 -9.52 1.39 -4.89
C VAL A 70 -8.02 1.59 -5.04
N TRP A 71 -7.25 0.83 -4.27
CA TRP A 71 -5.80 0.67 -4.47
C TRP A 71 -5.54 -0.59 -5.29
N VAL A 72 -4.60 -0.52 -6.22
CA VAL A 72 -4.20 -1.63 -7.09
C VAL A 72 -2.70 -1.84 -6.93
N ALA A 73 -2.26 -3.08 -6.66
CA ALA A 73 -0.83 -3.39 -6.61
C ALA A 73 -0.23 -3.49 -8.03
N TYR A 74 0.98 -2.97 -8.16
CA TYR A 74 1.78 -3.17 -9.36
C TYR A 74 2.38 -4.57 -9.36
N SER A 75 1.71 -5.50 -10.03
CA SER A 75 2.29 -6.78 -10.45
C SER A 75 3.31 -6.56 -11.58
N HIS A 76 4.28 -7.47 -11.75
CA HIS A 76 5.13 -7.53 -12.95
C HIS A 76 4.31 -7.50 -14.25
N GLU A 77 3.08 -8.03 -14.24
CA GLU A 77 2.15 -7.99 -15.37
C GLU A 77 1.54 -6.60 -15.61
N ASN A 78 1.42 -5.76 -14.57
CA ASN A 78 0.87 -4.41 -14.63
C ASN A 78 1.94 -3.33 -14.89
N LEU A 79 3.23 -3.64 -14.77
CA LEU A 79 4.33 -2.71 -15.09
C LEU A 79 4.23 -2.15 -16.51
N HIS A 80 3.77 -2.96 -17.48
CA HIS A 80 3.59 -2.51 -18.86
C HIS A 80 2.64 -1.31 -19.01
N ARG A 81 1.60 -1.20 -18.15
CA ARG A 81 0.68 -0.04 -18.17
C ARG A 81 1.32 1.23 -17.65
N VAL A 82 2.15 1.13 -16.61
CA VAL A 82 2.84 2.29 -16.02
C VAL A 82 3.91 2.80 -16.97
N VAL A 83 4.71 1.91 -17.55
CA VAL A 83 5.73 2.28 -18.55
C VAL A 83 5.07 2.98 -19.74
N SER A 84 3.91 2.50 -20.20
CA SER A 84 3.16 3.15 -21.28
C SER A 84 2.66 4.56 -20.89
N ARG A 85 2.22 4.77 -19.65
CA ARG A 85 1.80 6.10 -19.14
C ARG A 85 2.96 7.08 -19.01
N VAL A 86 4.14 6.61 -18.59
CA VAL A 86 5.34 7.45 -18.46
C VAL A 86 5.88 7.82 -19.84
N CYS A 87 5.89 6.91 -20.81
CA CYS A 87 6.36 7.21 -22.17
C CYS A 87 5.51 8.30 -22.84
N VAL A 88 4.18 8.29 -22.68
CA VAL A 88 3.29 9.30 -23.29
C VAL A 88 3.44 10.69 -22.65
N ALA A 89 3.90 10.80 -21.39
CA ALA A 89 4.07 12.08 -20.71
C ALA A 89 5.37 12.83 -21.09
N THR A 90 6.23 12.24 -21.92
CA THR A 90 7.54 12.80 -22.30
C THR A 90 7.60 13.33 -23.73
N GLU A 91 6.47 13.31 -24.45
CA GLU A 91 6.32 13.91 -25.78
C GLU A 91 5.60 15.27 -25.65
N ILE A 92 6.28 16.28 -25.09
CA ILE A 92 5.91 17.71 -25.24
C ILE A 92 7.18 18.51 -25.54
#